data_AF-Q1IY57-F1
#
_entry.id   AF-Q1IY57-F1
#
_cell.length_a   1.000
_cell.length_b   1.000
_cell.length_c   1.000
_cell.angle_alpha   90.00
_cell.angle_beta   90.00
_cell.angle_gamma   90.00
#
_symmetry.space_group_name_H-M   'P 1'
#
loop_
_entity.id
_entity.type
_entity.pdbx_description
1 polymer ?
#
loop_
_entity_poly.entity_id
_entity_poly.type
_entity_poly.pdbx_seq_one_letter_code
_entity_poly.pdbx_strand_id
1 'polypeptide(L)'
;MDVLRLIHGYQFGSALALLFPTPYALATLVLFVWSLGPALKGEVRRGFLVWLRLTWALTLLPAVTGVILAVGGEKVPSATRASAAYLREHCGQVGDLSKYCLPVDPSRNWEHWMYSAFALLSLYIIEVLIKGRLISHRRGLRYLPVVTLFLYGCAYMVGRVAVLPGSTPGT
;
A
#
# COMPACT_ATOMS: atom_id res chain seq x y z
N MET A 1 -8.54 -19.61 -4.54
CA MET A 1 -7.39 -18.67 -4.51
C MET A 1 -7.60 -17.47 -5.42
N ASP A 2 -8.28 -17.61 -6.54
CA ASP A 2 -8.37 -16.53 -7.55
C ASP A 2 -9.19 -15.31 -7.11
N VAL A 3 -10.26 -15.51 -6.34
CA VAL A 3 -11.03 -14.38 -5.75
C VAL A 3 -10.16 -13.56 -4.78
N LEU A 4 -9.34 -14.22 -3.96
CA LEU A 4 -8.41 -13.53 -3.05
C LEU A 4 -7.35 -12.75 -3.82
N ARG A 5 -6.80 -13.32 -4.90
CA ARG A 5 -5.86 -12.62 -5.79
C ARG A 5 -6.51 -11.41 -6.48
N LEU A 6 -7.77 -11.51 -6.88
CA LEU A 6 -8.53 -10.41 -7.50
C LEU A 6 -8.72 -9.25 -6.51
N ILE A 7 -9.19 -9.55 -5.30
CA ILE A 7 -9.42 -8.54 -4.26
C ILE A 7 -8.09 -7.90 -3.82
N HIS A 8 -7.06 -8.70 -3.60
CA HIS A 8 -5.75 -8.23 -3.15
C HIS A 8 -4.99 -7.44 -4.22
N GLY A 9 -5.11 -7.85 -5.48
CA GLY A 9 -4.38 -7.28 -6.61
C GLY A 9 -5.11 -6.15 -7.33
N TYR A 10 -6.22 -5.63 -6.79
CA TYR A 10 -7.00 -4.60 -7.48
C TYR A 10 -6.22 -3.28 -7.58
N GLN A 11 -6.07 -2.80 -8.81
CA GLN A 11 -5.42 -1.54 -9.16
C GLN A 11 -6.30 -0.73 -10.09
N PHE A 12 -6.14 0.59 -10.09
CA PHE A 12 -6.83 1.43 -11.06
C PHE A 12 -6.20 1.25 -12.45
N GLY A 13 -7.01 1.01 -13.48
CA GLY A 13 -6.57 0.89 -14.87
C GLY A 13 -6.51 2.21 -15.65
N SER A 14 -6.56 3.36 -14.96
CA SER A 14 -6.61 4.70 -15.57
C SER A 14 -5.39 5.54 -15.17
N ALA A 15 -5.23 6.72 -15.78
CA ALA A 15 -4.15 7.67 -15.45
C ALA A 15 -4.11 8.04 -13.95
N LEU A 16 -5.21 7.85 -13.23
CA LEU A 16 -5.28 8.02 -11.77
C LEU A 16 -4.32 7.11 -11.01
N ALA A 17 -3.94 5.96 -11.59
CA ALA A 17 -2.97 5.03 -11.01
C ALA A 17 -1.58 5.65 -10.78
N LEU A 18 -1.25 6.73 -11.51
CA LEU A 18 0.00 7.48 -11.32
C LEU A 18 0.05 8.20 -9.96
N LEU A 19 -1.10 8.60 -9.43
CA LEU A 19 -1.21 9.28 -8.15
C LEU A 19 -1.61 8.30 -7.04
N PHE A 20 -2.53 7.38 -7.31
CA PHE A 20 -2.97 6.40 -6.33
C PHE A 20 -3.19 5.06 -7.04
N PRO A 21 -2.22 4.14 -7.01
CA PRO A 21 -2.31 2.89 -7.78
C PRO A 21 -3.42 1.95 -7.29
N THR A 22 -3.89 2.13 -6.05
CA THR A 22 -4.91 1.28 -5.40
C THR A 22 -5.96 2.14 -4.67
N PRO A 23 -7.16 1.61 -4.41
CA PRO A 23 -8.16 2.26 -3.55
C PRO A 23 -7.61 2.59 -2.16
N TYR A 24 -6.72 1.73 -1.65
CA TYR A 24 -6.01 1.97 -0.41
C TYR A 24 -5.12 3.23 -0.48
N ALA A 25 -4.31 3.38 -1.53
CA ALA A 25 -3.50 4.58 -1.72
C ALA A 25 -4.37 5.85 -1.80
N LEU A 26 -5.50 5.79 -2.52
CA LEU A 26 -6.45 6.90 -2.58
C LEU A 26 -7.00 7.27 -1.20
N ALA A 27 -7.44 6.30 -0.40
CA ALA A 27 -7.95 6.55 0.94
C ALA A 27 -6.91 7.20 1.85
N THR A 28 -5.64 6.79 1.76
CA THR A 28 -4.54 7.41 2.51
C THR A 28 -4.21 8.82 2.03
N LEU A 29 -4.31 9.10 0.72
CA LEU A 29 -4.15 10.45 0.18
C LEU A 29 -5.24 11.40 0.72
N VAL A 30 -6.50 10.95 0.70
CA VAL A 30 -7.61 11.72 1.28
C VAL A 30 -7.39 11.93 2.78
N LEU A 31 -6.94 10.90 3.51
CA LEU A 31 -6.62 11.02 4.93
C LEU A 31 -5.51 12.04 5.18
N PHE A 32 -4.48 12.06 4.34
CA PHE A 32 -3.41 13.07 4.39
C PHE A 32 -3.95 14.48 4.21
N VAL A 33 -4.71 14.74 3.15
CA VAL A 33 -5.31 16.07 2.92
C VAL A 33 -6.22 16.46 4.10
N TRP A 34 -7.01 15.52 4.61
CA TRP A 34 -7.95 15.78 5.70
C TRP A 34 -7.25 15.99 7.06
N SER A 35 -6.05 15.45 7.23
CA SER A 35 -5.25 15.60 8.47
C SER A 35 -4.83 17.05 8.76
N LEU A 36 -4.81 17.90 7.74
CA LEU A 36 -4.57 19.34 7.89
C LEU A 36 -5.64 20.00 8.78
N GLY A 37 -6.88 19.52 8.72
CA GLY A 37 -7.97 20.04 9.55
C GLY A 37 -7.68 19.91 11.05
N PRO A 38 -7.45 18.69 11.57
CA PRO A 38 -7.02 18.49 12.95
C PRO A 38 -5.72 19.19 13.32
N ALA A 39 -4.74 19.23 12.42
CA ALA A 39 -3.45 19.89 12.67
C ALA A 39 -3.59 21.40 12.91
N LEU A 40 -4.45 22.06 12.11
CA LEU A 40 -4.68 23.50 12.19
C LEU A 40 -5.65 23.88 13.32
N LYS A 41 -6.74 23.13 13.48
CA LYS A 41 -7.80 23.44 14.46
C LYS A 41 -7.50 22.90 15.85
N GLY A 42 -6.61 21.91 15.97
CA GLY A 42 -6.30 21.26 17.24
C GLY A 42 -7.44 20.40 17.80
N GLU A 43 -8.37 19.97 16.95
CA GLU A 43 -9.51 19.11 17.30
C GLU A 43 -9.71 18.02 16.24
N VAL A 44 -10.10 16.82 16.66
CA VAL A 44 -10.43 15.71 15.76
C VAL A 44 -11.93 15.56 15.69
N ARG A 45 -12.50 15.74 14.49
CA ARG A 45 -13.95 15.60 14.24
C ARG A 45 -14.31 14.17 13.85
N ARG A 46 -15.59 13.81 14.07
CA ARG A 46 -16.13 12.48 13.74
C ARG A 46 -15.87 12.06 12.29
N GLY A 47 -15.97 12.99 11.33
CA GLY A 47 -15.69 12.70 9.92
C GLY A 47 -14.27 12.16 9.67
N PHE A 48 -13.26 12.77 10.31
CA PHE A 48 -11.88 12.31 10.23
C PHE A 48 -11.72 10.91 10.85
N LEU A 49 -12.39 10.65 11.98
CA LEU A 49 -12.36 9.32 12.62
C LEU A 49 -13.02 8.25 11.74
N VAL A 50 -14.17 8.54 11.13
CA VAL A 50 -14.83 7.61 10.21
C VAL A 50 -13.91 7.29 9.03
N TRP A 51 -13.28 8.29 8.44
CA TRP A 51 -12.33 8.09 7.35
C TRP A 51 -11.11 7.28 7.79
N LEU A 52 -10.56 7.55 8.97
CA LEU A 52 -9.47 6.76 9.55
C LEU A 52 -9.86 5.28 9.70
N ARG A 53 -11.09 4.98 10.13
CA ARG A 53 -11.59 3.59 10.22
C ARG A 53 -11.72 2.94 8.84
N LEU A 54 -12.18 3.68 7.83
CA LEU A 54 -12.20 3.20 6.45
C LEU A 54 -10.78 2.89 5.95
N THR A 55 -9.82 3.77 6.21
CA THR A 55 -8.40 3.52 5.86
C THR A 55 -7.87 2.28 6.57
N TRP A 56 -8.17 2.09 7.86
CA TRP A 56 -7.84 0.85 8.57
C TRP A 56 -8.39 -0.39 7.87
N ALA A 57 -9.66 -0.38 7.47
CA ALA A 57 -10.28 -1.51 6.75
C ALA A 57 -9.58 -1.76 5.40
N LEU A 58 -9.29 -0.71 4.64
CA LEU A 58 -8.60 -0.79 3.35
C LEU A 58 -7.12 -1.17 3.47
N THR A 59 -6.49 -1.03 4.63
CA THR A 59 -5.14 -1.56 4.91
C THR A 59 -5.20 -3.01 5.38
N LEU A 60 -6.09 -3.32 6.32
CA LEU A 60 -6.17 -4.64 6.93
C LEU A 60 -6.68 -5.71 5.96
N LEU A 61 -7.66 -5.38 5.12
CA LEU A 61 -8.19 -6.32 4.13
C LEU A 61 -7.06 -6.87 3.23
N PRO A 62 -6.30 -6.05 2.47
CA PRO A 62 -5.20 -6.55 1.65
C PRO A 62 -4.05 -7.12 2.48
N ALA A 63 -3.76 -6.61 3.68
CA ALA A 63 -2.71 -7.17 4.53
C ALA A 63 -3.04 -8.61 4.96
N VAL A 64 -4.27 -8.86 5.41
CA VAL A 64 -4.74 -10.20 5.81
C VAL A 64 -4.77 -11.14 4.61
N THR A 65 -5.34 -10.71 3.47
CA THR A 65 -5.32 -11.55 2.27
C THR A 65 -3.90 -11.83 1.79
N GLY A 66 -2.99 -10.85 1.90
CA GLY A 66 -1.58 -11.01 1.56
C GLY A 66 -0.87 -12.02 2.45
N VAL A 67 -1.12 -11.99 3.77
CA VAL A 67 -0.60 -13.00 4.71
C VAL A 67 -1.11 -14.39 4.36
N ILE A 68 -2.42 -14.55 4.07
CA ILE A 68 -3.01 -15.84 3.68
C ILE A 68 -2.36 -16.37 2.41
N LEU A 69 -2.20 -15.51 1.39
CA LEU A 69 -1.54 -15.86 0.13
C LEU A 69 -0.07 -16.26 0.38
N ALA A 70 0.67 -15.51 1.20
CA ALA A 70 2.07 -15.79 1.50
C ALA A 70 2.28 -17.09 2.27
N VAL A 71 1.40 -17.44 3.21
CA VAL A 71 1.39 -18.76 3.87
C VAL A 71 1.15 -19.88 2.87
N GLY A 72 0.35 -19.61 1.82
CA GLY A 72 0.17 -20.51 0.67
C GLY A 72 1.36 -20.57 -0.30
N GLY A 73 2.46 -19.87 -0.03
CA GLY A 73 3.65 -19.83 -0.87
C GLY A 73 3.63 -18.77 -1.97
N GLU A 74 2.57 -17.96 -2.06
CA GLU A 74 2.49 -16.88 -3.03
C GLU A 74 3.43 -15.73 -2.68
N LYS A 75 3.88 -15.03 -3.72
CA LYS A 75 4.72 -13.85 -3.61
C LYS A 75 4.14 -12.74 -4.47
N VAL A 76 4.67 -11.55 -4.27
CA VAL A 76 4.30 -10.37 -5.05
C VAL A 76 4.55 -10.61 -6.54
N PRO A 77 3.65 -10.23 -7.46
CA PRO A 77 3.75 -10.67 -8.86
C PRO A 77 4.99 -10.18 -9.63
N SER A 78 5.53 -9.02 -9.28
CA SER A 78 6.79 -8.49 -9.82
C SER A 78 8.03 -9.28 -9.37
N ALA A 79 7.92 -10.04 -8.28
CA ALA A 79 8.98 -10.88 -7.72
C ALA A 79 8.93 -12.33 -8.20
N THR A 80 8.00 -12.68 -9.08
CA THR A 80 7.77 -14.04 -9.55
C THR A 80 7.67 -14.10 -11.06
N ARG A 81 8.30 -15.13 -11.64
CA ARG A 81 8.18 -15.44 -13.05
C ARG A 81 6.76 -15.91 -13.39
N ALA A 82 6.20 -15.36 -14.48
CA ALA A 82 4.93 -15.84 -15.02
C ALA A 82 5.12 -17.15 -15.81
N SER A 83 4.03 -17.93 -15.97
CA SER A 83 4.10 -19.21 -16.68
C SER A 83 4.48 -19.01 -18.15
N ALA A 84 5.17 -19.99 -18.74
CA ALA A 84 5.57 -19.92 -20.15
C ALA A 84 4.35 -19.79 -21.10
N ALA A 85 3.22 -20.42 -20.75
CA ALA A 85 1.97 -20.28 -21.50
C ALA A 85 1.44 -18.84 -21.45
N TYR A 86 1.38 -18.23 -20.27
CA TYR A 86 0.96 -16.85 -20.10
C TYR A 86 1.88 -15.88 -20.87
N LEU A 87 3.20 -16.06 -20.76
CA LEU A 87 4.19 -15.19 -21.42
C LEU A 87 4.10 -15.25 -22.94
N ARG A 88 3.85 -16.43 -23.53
CA ARG A 88 3.64 -16.55 -24.99
C ARG A 88 2.40 -15.79 -25.45
N GLU A 89 1.33 -15.87 -24.68
CA GLU A 89 0.05 -15.25 -25.01
C GLU A 89 0.07 -13.73 -24.81
N HIS A 90 0.70 -13.24 -23.73
CA HIS A 90 0.60 -11.83 -23.30
C HIS A 90 1.85 -10.99 -23.57
N CYS A 91 3.04 -11.60 -23.61
CA CYS A 91 4.31 -10.86 -23.70
C CYS A 91 5.03 -11.05 -25.04
N GLY A 92 4.58 -11.98 -25.89
CA GLY A 92 5.19 -12.27 -27.20
C GLY A 92 6.59 -12.89 -27.13
N GLN A 93 7.12 -13.14 -25.93
CA GLN A 93 8.43 -13.75 -25.69
C GLN A 93 8.42 -14.61 -24.43
N VAL A 94 9.27 -15.62 -24.39
CA VAL A 94 9.50 -16.45 -23.19
C VAL A 94 10.83 -16.04 -22.58
N GLY A 95 10.82 -15.71 -21.29
CA GLY A 95 12.01 -15.27 -20.55
C GLY A 95 11.77 -15.26 -19.05
N ASP A 96 12.67 -14.63 -18.30
CA ASP A 96 12.49 -14.38 -16.87
C ASP A 96 11.69 -13.09 -16.65
N LEU A 97 10.41 -13.18 -16.99
CA LEU A 97 9.48 -12.06 -16.97
C LEU A 97 8.35 -12.31 -15.96
N SER A 98 7.96 -11.25 -15.27
CA SER A 98 6.77 -11.20 -14.44
C SER A 98 5.50 -11.19 -15.30
N LYS A 99 4.33 -11.26 -14.65
CA LYS A 99 3.02 -11.19 -15.36
C LYS A 99 2.78 -9.86 -16.09
N TYR A 100 3.60 -8.84 -15.84
CA TYR A 100 3.54 -7.54 -16.49
C TYR A 100 4.51 -7.41 -17.67
N CYS A 101 5.13 -8.52 -18.11
CA CYS A 101 6.13 -8.52 -19.19
C CYS A 101 7.37 -7.67 -18.86
N LEU A 102 7.63 -7.45 -17.58
CA LEU A 102 8.81 -6.76 -17.06
C LEU A 102 9.75 -7.77 -16.39
N PRO A 103 11.07 -7.48 -16.31
CA PRO A 103 12.03 -8.32 -15.60
C PRO A 103 11.57 -8.65 -14.18
N VAL A 104 11.81 -9.89 -13.75
CA VAL A 104 11.51 -10.33 -12.39
C VAL A 104 12.51 -9.70 -11.42
N ASP A 105 12.02 -9.15 -10.31
CA ASP A 105 12.87 -8.64 -9.23
C ASP A 105 12.45 -9.24 -7.88
N PRO A 106 13.15 -10.28 -7.39
CA PRO A 106 12.82 -10.95 -6.14
C PRO A 106 12.82 -10.03 -4.90
N SER A 107 13.58 -8.94 -4.93
CA SER A 107 13.67 -7.98 -3.81
C SER A 107 12.33 -7.29 -3.54
N ARG A 108 11.48 -7.14 -4.58
CA ARG A 108 10.14 -6.52 -4.47
C ARG A 108 9.26 -7.21 -3.44
N ASN A 109 9.45 -8.51 -3.22
CA ASN A 109 8.68 -9.23 -2.22
C ASN A 109 8.97 -8.72 -0.80
N TRP A 110 10.24 -8.47 -0.47
CA TRP A 110 10.62 -7.95 0.84
C TRP A 110 10.21 -6.48 0.98
N GLU A 111 10.40 -5.68 -0.06
CA GLU A 111 9.94 -4.29 -0.04
C GLU A 111 8.43 -4.19 0.22
N HIS A 112 7.62 -5.06 -0.39
CA HIS A 112 6.18 -5.06 -0.18
C HIS A 112 5.79 -5.34 1.27
N TRP A 113 6.46 -6.29 1.93
CA TRP A 113 6.28 -6.55 3.36
C TRP A 113 6.72 -5.37 4.23
N MET A 114 7.87 -4.78 3.92
CA MET A 114 8.39 -3.60 4.64
C MET A 114 7.42 -2.43 4.57
N TYR A 115 6.95 -2.06 3.38
CA TYR A 115 5.99 -0.95 3.22
C TYR A 115 4.63 -1.27 3.86
N SER A 116 4.19 -2.53 3.83
CA SER A 116 2.97 -2.95 4.53
C SER A 116 3.10 -2.82 6.05
N ALA A 117 4.27 -3.18 6.62
CA ALA A 117 4.55 -3.02 8.03
C ALA A 117 4.63 -1.53 8.44
N PHE A 118 5.31 -0.70 7.63
CA PHE A 118 5.37 0.75 7.87
C PHE A 118 4.00 1.41 7.75
N ALA A 119 3.14 0.96 6.85
CA ALA A 119 1.75 1.42 6.78
C ALA A 119 0.97 1.11 8.07
N LEU A 120 1.04 -0.12 8.57
CA LEU A 120 0.39 -0.52 9.83
C LEU A 120 0.93 0.26 11.03
N LEU A 121 2.25 0.43 11.10
CA LEU A 121 2.89 1.24 12.13
C LEU A 121 2.42 2.71 12.07
N SER A 122 2.29 3.26 10.87
CA SER A 122 1.84 4.64 10.68
C SER A 122 0.40 4.83 11.14
N LEU A 123 -0.50 3.89 10.83
CA LEU A 123 -1.88 3.89 11.34
C LEU A 123 -1.93 3.80 12.87
N TYR A 124 -1.10 2.95 13.46
CA TYR A 124 -0.97 2.86 14.92
C TYR A 124 -0.49 4.19 15.53
N ILE A 125 0.54 4.82 14.95
CA ILE A 125 1.03 6.13 15.39
C ILE A 125 -0.07 7.19 15.29
N ILE A 126 -0.85 7.22 14.21
CA ILE A 126 -2.00 8.13 14.06
C ILE A 126 -2.99 7.98 15.22
N GLU A 127 -3.34 6.74 15.62
CA GLU A 127 -4.22 6.50 16.78
C GLU A 127 -3.62 7.05 18.08
N VAL A 128 -2.31 6.88 18.28
CA VAL A 128 -1.60 7.37 19.46
C VAL A 128 -1.61 8.90 19.51
N LEU A 129 -1.35 9.56 18.37
CA LEU A 129 -1.37 11.02 18.23
C LEU A 129 -2.77 11.58 18.52
N ILE A 130 -3.82 10.96 17.99
CA ILE A 130 -5.21 11.35 18.22
C ILE A 130 -5.61 11.16 19.69
N LYS A 131 -5.18 10.07 20.34
CA LYS A 131 -5.51 9.81 21.74
C LYS A 131 -4.79 10.75 22.71
N GLY A 132 -3.69 11.38 22.30
CA GLY A 132 -2.93 12.34 23.13
C GLY A 132 -2.31 11.72 24.40
N ARG A 133 -2.01 10.41 24.39
CA ARG A 133 -1.48 9.70 25.58
C ARG A 133 0.02 9.88 25.81
N LEU A 134 0.82 9.97 24.75
CA LEU A 134 2.29 10.06 24.85
C LEU A 134 2.83 11.49 24.76
N ILE A 135 2.09 12.38 24.09
CA ILE A 135 2.42 13.79 23.92
C ILE A 135 1.14 14.61 24.04
N SER A 136 1.27 15.91 24.34
CA SER A 136 0.10 16.77 24.47
C SER A 136 -0.74 16.74 23.19
N HIS A 137 -2.06 16.58 23.35
CA HIS A 137 -2.99 16.34 22.25
C HIS A 137 -2.79 17.34 21.09
N ARG A 138 -2.77 18.65 21.39
CA ARG A 138 -2.57 19.71 20.39
C ARG A 138 -1.22 19.61 19.66
N ARG A 139 -0.13 19.20 20.34
CA ARG A 139 1.17 18.97 19.67
C ARG A 139 1.11 17.73 18.80
N GLY A 140 0.48 16.65 19.27
CA GLY A 140 0.33 15.42 18.50
C GLY A 140 -0.44 15.62 17.20
N LEU A 141 -1.52 16.41 17.24
CA LEU A 141 -2.30 16.72 16.04
C LEU A 141 -1.49 17.46 14.97
N ARG A 142 -0.48 18.27 15.34
CA ARG A 142 0.39 18.95 14.37
C ARG A 142 1.28 17.99 13.58
N TYR A 143 1.55 16.80 14.11
CA TYR A 143 2.34 15.78 13.41
C TYR A 143 1.48 14.86 12.53
N LEU A 144 0.15 14.94 12.60
CA LEU A 144 -0.73 14.10 11.76
C LEU A 144 -0.43 14.23 10.25
N PRO A 145 -0.19 15.41 9.67
CA PRO A 145 0.12 15.54 8.25
C PRO A 145 1.40 14.81 7.85
N VAL A 146 2.42 14.80 8.73
CA VAL A 146 3.68 14.11 8.46
C VAL A 146 3.47 12.60 8.42
N VAL A 147 2.78 12.06 9.43
CA VAL A 147 2.56 10.61 9.53
C VAL A 147 1.59 10.12 8.45
N THR A 148 0.56 10.91 8.11
CA THR A 148 -0.38 10.53 7.05
C THR A 148 0.23 10.65 5.65
N LEU A 149 1.12 11.62 5.41
CA LEU A 149 1.90 11.69 4.17
C LEU A 149 2.82 10.47 4.02
N PHE A 150 3.52 10.10 5.09
CA PHE A 150 4.38 8.91 5.10
C PHE A 150 3.56 7.62 4.87
N LEU A 151 2.40 7.49 5.50
CA LEU A 151 1.45 6.41 5.26
C LEU A 151 1.03 6.33 3.79
N TYR A 152 0.69 7.46 3.18
CA TYR A 152 0.35 7.53 1.75
C TYR A 152 1.53 7.09 0.87
N GLY A 153 2.76 7.54 1.17
CA GLY A 153 3.96 7.06 0.48
C GLY A 153 4.13 5.55 0.58
N CYS A 154 3.93 4.96 1.76
CA CYS A 154 3.95 3.51 1.94
C CYS A 154 2.86 2.82 1.12
N ALA A 155 1.63 3.33 1.14
CA ALA A 155 0.51 2.79 0.38
C ALA A 155 0.74 2.83 -1.14
N TYR A 156 1.29 3.92 -1.63
CA TYR A 156 1.72 4.07 -3.01
C TYR A 156 2.78 3.03 -3.36
N MET A 157 3.81 2.90 -2.52
CA MET A 157 4.90 1.97 -2.75
C MET A 157 4.44 0.51 -2.73
N VAL A 158 3.51 0.11 -1.86
CA VAL A 158 2.88 -1.24 -1.86
C VAL A 158 2.32 -1.58 -3.24
N GLY A 159 1.58 -0.66 -3.87
CA GLY A 159 1.05 -0.85 -5.22
C GLY A 159 2.13 -0.86 -6.30
N ARG A 160 3.08 0.08 -6.22
CA ARG A 160 4.18 0.22 -7.18
C ARG A 160 5.08 -1.01 -7.20
N VAL A 161 5.53 -1.49 -6.05
CA VAL A 161 6.41 -2.67 -5.96
C VAL A 161 5.69 -3.94 -6.39
N ALA A 162 4.35 -3.97 -6.39
CA ALA A 162 3.59 -5.10 -6.89
C ALA A 162 3.57 -5.24 -8.42
N VAL A 163 4.02 -4.21 -9.15
CA VAL A 163 3.97 -4.13 -10.61
C VAL A 163 5.34 -3.91 -11.21
N LEU A 164 6.02 -2.86 -10.76
CA LEU A 164 7.25 -2.39 -11.37
C LEU A 164 8.46 -3.04 -10.71
N PRO A 165 9.46 -3.49 -11.50
CA PRO A 165 10.72 -3.95 -10.97
C PRO A 165 11.51 -2.81 -10.35
N GLY A 166 12.58 -3.19 -9.67
CA GLY A 166 13.53 -2.28 -9.06
C GLY A 166 14.59 -1.74 -9.96
N SER A 167 15.53 -1.08 -9.31
CA SER A 167 16.84 -0.75 -9.85
C SER A 167 17.92 -1.69 -9.29
N THR A 168 17.55 -2.89 -8.82
CA THR A 168 18.49 -3.85 -8.24
C THR A 168 19.50 -4.25 -9.32
N PRO A 169 20.79 -3.89 -9.18
CA PRO A 169 21.77 -4.23 -10.20
C PRO A 169 21.95 -5.75 -10.29
N GLY A 170 21.92 -6.32 -11.50
CA GLY A 170 22.24 -7.73 -11.74
C GLY A 170 21.06 -8.71 -11.72
N THR A 171 19.82 -8.22 -11.70
CA THR A 171 18.67 -8.92 -12.31
C THR A 171 18.61 -8.58 -13.79
#